data_AF-A0A7J5Y9R4-F1
#
_entry.id   AF-A0A7J5Y9R4-F1
#
_cell.length_a   1.000
_cell.length_b   1.000
_cell.length_c   1.000
_cell.angle_alpha   90.00
_cell.angle_beta   90.00
_cell.angle_gamma   90.00
#
_symmetry.space_group_name_H-M   'P 1'
#
loop_
_entity.id
_entity.type
_entity.pdbx_description
1 polymer ?
#
loop_
_entity_poly.entity_id
_entity_poly.type
_entity_poly.pdbx_seq_one_letter_code
_entity_poly.pdbx_strand_id
1 'polypeptide(L)'
;MQDHCGGPASSSDAPRLVEIDSEVNSQHILISSLPKMEIEPLLLKLEIHFSKTKHGGGEVEKCEMLPDSWTVALTFVKNDIAKGLIETEHHDVKLQEKMHRVRVTPFLNGKITNLQTKMTACRRTLLLTGIPTIMDRETLQDELEIHFQKSCHGGGEVVDFLYNPLGQHTSAVFGGAPKNTDKATE
;
A
#
# COMPACT_ATOMS: atom_id res chain seq x y z
N MET A 1 9.89 -28.26 -43.04
CA MET A 1 10.51 -27.14 -42.30
C MET A 1 9.48 -26.66 -41.30
N GLN A 2 9.63 -27.03 -40.03
CA GLN A 2 8.86 -26.46 -38.93
C GLN A 2 9.81 -25.50 -38.24
N ASP A 3 9.64 -24.21 -38.49
CA ASP A 3 10.37 -23.19 -37.76
C ASP A 3 9.76 -23.10 -36.36
N HIS A 4 10.48 -23.67 -35.39
CA HIS A 4 10.23 -23.44 -33.98
C HIS A 4 10.57 -21.97 -33.66
N CYS A 5 9.60 -21.07 -33.80
CA CYS A 5 9.66 -19.73 -33.22
C CYS A 5 9.49 -19.83 -31.70
N GLY A 6 10.55 -20.27 -31.00
CA GLY A 6 10.68 -20.12 -29.57
C GLY A 6 11.06 -18.68 -29.22
N GLY A 7 10.10 -17.76 -29.28
CA GLY A 7 10.25 -16.45 -28.66
C GLY A 7 10.48 -16.60 -27.14
N PRO A 8 11.22 -15.68 -26.48
CA PRO A 8 11.47 -15.79 -25.05
C PRO A 8 10.13 -15.82 -24.31
N ALA A 9 9.89 -16.89 -23.55
CA ALA A 9 8.74 -16.95 -22.66
C ALA A 9 8.82 -15.76 -21.70
N SER A 10 7.72 -15.04 -21.55
CA SER A 10 7.56 -14.05 -20.49
C SER A 10 7.83 -14.71 -19.14
N SER A 11 8.89 -14.25 -18.48
CA SER A 11 9.19 -14.60 -17.10
C SER A 11 8.58 -13.55 -16.19
N SER A 12 7.73 -13.96 -15.26
CA SER A 12 7.34 -13.10 -14.15
C SER A 12 8.30 -13.34 -12.99
N ASP A 13 8.78 -12.24 -12.38
CA ASP A 13 9.50 -12.30 -11.13
C ASP A 13 8.48 -12.34 -10.00
N ALA A 14 8.21 -13.54 -9.51
CA ALA A 14 7.44 -13.73 -8.29
C ALA A 14 8.38 -13.63 -7.08
N PRO A 15 8.07 -12.82 -6.06
CA PRO A 15 8.84 -12.83 -4.82
C PRO A 15 8.74 -14.21 -4.18
N ARG A 16 9.88 -14.82 -3.90
CA ARG A 16 10.02 -16.12 -3.22
C ARG A 16 10.30 -15.92 -1.72
N LEU A 17 11.06 -14.89 -1.37
CA LEU A 17 11.36 -14.50 0.00
C LEU A 17 11.47 -12.98 0.08
N VAL A 18 10.89 -12.39 1.11
CA VAL A 18 11.04 -10.98 1.46
C VAL A 18 11.40 -10.91 2.94
N GLU A 19 12.61 -10.46 3.25
CA GLU A 19 13.03 -10.14 4.62
C GLU A 19 13.10 -8.64 4.77
N ILE A 20 12.52 -8.14 5.86
CA ILE A 20 12.42 -6.72 6.16
C ILE A 20 13.02 -6.52 7.54
N ASP A 21 14.10 -5.76 7.60
CA ASP A 21 14.58 -5.24 8.87
C ASP A 21 13.77 -4.00 9.22
N SER A 22 13.32 -3.90 10.47
CA SER A 22 12.37 -2.88 10.87
C SER A 22 12.79 -2.26 12.19
N GLU A 23 12.87 -0.94 12.21
CA GLU A 23 13.18 -0.16 13.41
C GLU A 23 12.00 0.72 13.79
N VAL A 24 11.74 0.84 15.10
CA VAL A 24 10.71 1.74 15.63
C VAL A 24 11.26 3.17 15.58
N ASN A 25 10.51 4.07 14.95
CA ASN A 25 10.85 5.48 14.93
C ASN A 25 10.57 6.13 16.30
N SER A 26 11.58 6.79 16.87
CA SER A 26 11.51 7.44 18.20
C SER A 26 10.70 8.73 18.24
N GLN A 27 10.34 9.29 17.08
CA GLN A 27 9.62 10.56 16.92
C GLN A 27 8.25 10.38 16.28
N HIS A 28 8.00 9.27 15.62
CA HIS A 28 6.85 9.11 14.73
C HIS A 28 5.89 8.06 15.26
N ILE A 29 4.63 8.44 15.42
CA ILE A 29 3.55 7.55 15.87
C ILE A 29 2.42 7.49 14.85
N LEU A 30 1.71 6.38 14.86
CA LEU A 30 0.47 6.18 14.10
C LEU A 30 -0.71 6.21 15.05
N ILE A 31 -1.78 6.90 14.66
CA ILE A 31 -3.00 7.06 15.44
C ILE A 31 -4.18 6.53 14.63
N SER A 32 -4.84 5.49 15.14
CA SER A 32 -6.00 4.83 14.53
C SER A 32 -7.21 4.80 15.47
N SER A 33 -8.28 4.13 15.05
CA SER A 33 -9.57 4.08 15.79
C SER A 33 -10.21 5.45 15.94
N LEU A 34 -10.04 6.30 14.93
CA LEU A 34 -10.51 7.69 14.90
C LEU A 34 -12.01 7.76 14.53
N PRO A 35 -12.80 8.67 15.11
CA PRO A 35 -14.17 8.89 14.69
C PRO A 35 -14.23 9.44 13.26
N LYS A 36 -15.29 9.12 12.50
CA LYS A 36 -15.52 9.71 11.19
C LYS A 36 -15.95 11.18 11.35
N MET A 37 -15.10 12.11 10.91
CA MET A 37 -15.35 13.55 10.95
C MET A 37 -14.49 14.27 9.90
N GLU A 38 -14.62 15.60 9.81
CA GLU A 38 -13.77 16.40 8.93
C GLU A 38 -12.28 16.30 9.32
N ILE A 39 -11.43 16.16 8.30
CA ILE A 39 -9.99 15.87 8.45
C ILE A 39 -9.26 17.03 9.14
N GLU A 40 -9.46 18.26 8.68
CA GLU A 40 -8.78 19.46 9.21
C GLU A 40 -9.00 19.63 10.73
N PRO A 41 -10.25 19.65 11.25
CA PRO A 41 -10.47 19.70 12.70
C PRO A 41 -9.97 18.48 13.48
N LEU A 42 -9.91 17.30 12.84
CA LEU A 42 -9.39 16.08 13.47
C LEU A 42 -7.88 16.20 13.71
N LEU A 43 -7.12 16.56 12.66
CA LEU A 43 -5.68 16.75 12.74
C LEU A 43 -5.30 17.80 13.77
N LEU A 44 -5.96 18.96 13.74
CA LEU A 44 -5.72 20.04 14.70
C LEU A 44 -5.97 19.61 16.15
N LYS A 45 -7.04 18.85 16.41
CA LYS A 45 -7.35 18.38 17.77
C LYS A 45 -6.35 17.34 18.26
N LEU A 46 -5.90 16.44 17.39
CA LEU A 46 -4.87 15.45 17.72
C LEU A 46 -3.55 16.14 18.01
N GLU A 47 -3.13 17.08 17.15
CA GLU A 47 -1.92 17.88 17.35
C GLU A 47 -1.96 18.63 18.69
N ILE A 48 -3.06 19.34 19.00
CA ILE A 48 -3.21 20.03 20.29
C ILE A 48 -3.25 19.07 21.48
N HIS A 49 -3.79 17.85 21.31
CA HIS A 49 -3.84 16.86 22.38
C HIS A 49 -2.45 16.33 22.69
N PHE A 50 -1.74 15.84 21.67
CA PHE A 50 -0.43 15.23 21.79
C PHE A 50 0.71 16.25 21.89
N SER A 51 0.46 17.55 21.73
CA SER A 51 1.45 18.58 22.08
C SER A 51 1.63 18.78 23.59
N LYS A 52 0.72 18.23 24.40
CA LYS A 52 0.69 18.46 25.86
C LYS A 52 1.40 17.33 26.60
N THR A 53 2.41 17.69 27.39
CA THR A 53 3.18 16.78 28.25
C THR A 53 2.33 16.01 29.25
N LYS A 54 1.22 16.60 29.73
CA LYS A 54 0.27 15.90 30.62
C LYS A 54 -0.43 14.69 29.99
N HIS A 55 -0.41 14.57 28.66
CA HIS A 55 -0.90 13.40 27.93
C HIS A 55 0.26 12.52 27.43
N GLY A 56 1.47 12.66 28.00
CA GLY A 56 2.66 11.94 27.56
C GLY A 56 3.28 12.45 26.25
N GLY A 57 2.73 13.53 25.70
CA GLY A 57 3.16 14.11 24.44
C GLY A 57 4.26 15.17 24.54
N GLY A 58 4.52 15.86 23.44
CA GLY A 58 5.58 16.88 23.32
C GLY A 58 5.40 17.71 22.06
N GLU A 59 6.30 18.67 21.82
CA GLU A 59 6.23 19.54 20.65
C GLU A 59 6.10 18.73 19.35
N VAL A 60 5.05 19.04 18.58
CA VAL A 60 4.69 18.33 17.34
C VAL A 60 5.31 19.07 16.16
N GLU A 61 6.05 18.36 15.34
CA GLU A 61 6.62 18.87 14.09
C GLU A 61 5.61 18.76 12.94
N LYS A 62 4.88 17.64 12.87
CA LYS A 62 3.96 17.35 11.77
C LYS A 62 2.80 16.47 12.22
N CYS A 63 1.60 16.74 11.70
CA CYS A 63 0.40 15.93 11.90
C CYS A 63 -0.33 15.81 10.56
N GLU A 64 -0.42 14.60 9.99
CA GLU A 64 -1.01 14.40 8.66
C GLU A 64 -1.82 13.11 8.58
N MET A 65 -2.81 13.11 7.68
CA MET A 65 -3.58 11.92 7.37
C MET A 65 -2.82 11.06 6.36
N LEU A 66 -2.68 9.75 6.63
CA LEU A 66 -2.07 8.85 5.67
C LEU A 66 -3.00 8.64 4.47
N PRO A 67 -2.47 8.64 3.23
CA PRO A 67 -3.24 8.28 2.04
C PRO A 67 -3.86 6.90 2.20
N ASP A 68 -5.08 6.74 1.69
CA ASP A 68 -5.79 5.45 1.59
C ASP A 68 -6.08 4.73 2.92
N SER A 69 -5.89 5.39 4.06
CA SER A 69 -6.23 4.82 5.38
C SER A 69 -6.86 5.85 6.31
N TRP A 70 -7.68 5.39 7.26
CA TRP A 70 -8.23 6.25 8.33
C TRP A 70 -7.28 6.33 9.53
N THR A 71 -6.01 6.67 9.25
CA THR A 71 -4.90 6.69 10.21
C THR A 71 -4.13 8.01 10.08
N VAL A 72 -3.81 8.61 11.22
CA VAL A 72 -3.00 9.84 11.30
C VAL A 72 -1.57 9.49 11.66
N ALA A 73 -0.62 10.09 10.96
CA ALA A 73 0.80 10.07 11.27
C ALA A 73 1.16 11.36 12.02
N LEU A 74 1.81 11.24 13.17
CA LEU A 74 2.18 12.38 14.01
C LEU A 74 3.66 12.30 14.40
N THR A 75 4.41 13.35 14.06
CA THR A 75 5.86 13.48 14.26
C THR A 75 6.16 14.47 15.36
N PHE A 76 6.99 14.09 16.32
CA PHE A 76 7.49 14.96 17.38
C PHE A 76 8.85 15.55 17.05
N VAL A 77 9.09 16.80 17.47
CA VAL A 77 10.41 17.45 17.35
C VAL A 77 11.47 16.70 18.16
N LYS A 78 11.10 16.21 19.36
CA LYS A 78 12.02 15.50 20.25
C LYS A 78 11.92 13.98 20.10
N ASN A 79 13.09 13.34 20.14
CA ASN A 79 13.20 11.92 20.37
C ASN A 79 12.62 11.54 21.76
N ASP A 80 12.27 10.26 21.91
CA ASP A 80 11.80 9.61 23.15
C ASP A 80 10.34 9.89 23.55
N ILE A 81 9.64 10.81 22.89
CA ILE A 81 8.21 11.05 23.16
C ILE A 81 7.35 9.88 22.67
N ALA A 82 7.64 9.37 21.46
CA ALA A 82 6.83 8.32 20.84
C ALA A 82 6.74 7.06 21.71
N LYS A 83 7.84 6.68 22.38
CA LYS A 83 7.94 5.44 23.15
C LYS A 83 6.89 5.35 24.25
N GLY A 84 6.75 6.39 25.07
CA GLY A 84 5.77 6.38 26.17
C GLY A 84 4.31 6.34 25.67
N LEU A 85 4.04 6.99 24.54
CA LEU A 85 2.72 6.97 23.91
C LEU A 85 2.39 5.59 23.34
N ILE A 86 3.37 4.93 22.73
CA ILE A 86 3.26 3.57 22.19
C ILE A 86 3.05 2.54 23.31
N GLU A 87 3.81 2.63 24.42
CA GLU A 87 3.67 1.74 25.57
C GLU A 87 2.28 1.83 26.22
N THR A 88 1.68 3.03 26.22
CA THR A 88 0.32 3.23 26.72
C THR A 88 -0.73 2.65 25.77
N GLU A 89 -0.43 2.61 24.47
CA GLU A 89 -1.26 2.15 23.33
C GLU A 89 -2.61 2.87 23.15
N HIS A 90 -3.39 3.09 24.20
CA HIS A 90 -4.74 3.66 24.10
C HIS A 90 -4.83 4.99 24.85
N HIS A 91 -5.31 6.03 24.15
CA HIS A 91 -5.38 7.39 24.67
C HIS A 91 -6.80 7.93 24.56
N ASP A 92 -7.28 8.59 25.62
CA ASP A 92 -8.59 9.23 25.62
C ASP A 92 -8.46 10.69 25.16
N VAL A 93 -8.96 10.97 23.95
CA VAL A 93 -8.86 12.27 23.29
C VAL A 93 -10.24 12.91 23.19
N LYS A 94 -10.35 14.19 23.57
CA LYS A 94 -11.59 14.96 23.38
C LYS A 94 -11.72 15.40 21.92
N LEU A 95 -12.59 14.73 21.16
CA LEU A 95 -12.92 15.06 19.76
C LEU A 95 -14.41 15.39 19.66
N GLN A 96 -14.76 16.48 18.96
CA GLN A 96 -16.17 16.94 18.80
C GLN A 96 -16.95 16.97 20.12
N GLU A 97 -16.31 17.50 21.18
CA GLU A 97 -16.85 17.58 22.55
C GLU A 97 -17.08 16.25 23.28
N LYS A 98 -16.78 15.11 22.65
CA LYS A 98 -16.87 13.77 23.26
C LYS A 98 -15.48 13.19 23.51
N MET A 99 -15.38 12.28 24.48
CA MET A 99 -14.15 11.50 24.69
C MET A 99 -14.14 10.33 23.72
N HIS A 100 -13.04 10.17 23.01
CA HIS A 100 -12.80 9.08 22.07
C HIS A 100 -11.52 8.37 22.45
N ARG A 101 -11.60 7.05 22.59
CA ARG A 101 -10.45 6.20 22.83
C ARG A 101 -9.76 5.89 21.50
N VAL A 102 -8.64 6.54 21.24
CA VAL A 102 -7.81 6.33 20.05
C VAL A 102 -6.71 5.33 20.35
N ARG A 103 -6.19 4.67 19.31
CA ARG A 103 -5.08 3.73 19.44
C ARG A 103 -3.82 4.33 18.82
N VAL A 104 -2.73 4.31 19.56
CA VAL A 104 -1.39 4.76 19.17
C VAL A 104 -0.51 3.53 18.97
N THR A 105 0.11 3.43 17.80
CA THR A 105 1.00 2.34 17.41
C THR A 105 2.34 2.88 16.89
N PRO A 106 3.41 2.07 16.94
CA PRO A 106 4.72 2.50 16.45
C PRO A 106 4.68 2.76 14.94
N PHE A 107 5.39 3.79 14.51
CA PHE A 107 5.79 3.92 13.11
C PHE A 107 7.06 3.10 12.88
N LEU A 108 7.02 2.19 11.90
CA LEU A 108 8.14 1.32 11.57
C LEU A 108 8.84 1.83 10.32
N ASN A 109 10.14 2.09 10.44
CA ASN A 109 11.01 2.25 9.28
C ASN A 109 11.47 0.86 8.84
N GLY A 110 10.86 0.35 7.77
CA GLY A 110 11.21 -0.94 7.18
C GLY A 110 12.22 -0.78 6.04
N LYS A 111 13.28 -1.57 6.04
CA LYS A 111 14.18 -1.73 4.90
C LYS A 111 14.14 -3.19 4.45
N ILE A 112 13.86 -3.40 3.17
CA ILE A 112 14.01 -4.74 2.57
C ILE A 112 15.50 -5.07 2.57
N THR A 113 15.87 -6.09 3.34
CA THR A 113 17.26 -6.55 3.46
C THR A 113 17.55 -7.72 2.53
N ASN A 114 16.52 -8.50 2.20
CA ASN A 114 16.64 -9.64 1.31
C ASN A 114 15.37 -9.77 0.47
N LEU A 115 15.53 -9.73 -0.84
CA LEU A 115 14.48 -10.04 -1.80
C LEU A 115 15.01 -11.13 -2.71
N GLN A 116 14.48 -12.35 -2.57
CA GLN A 116 14.75 -13.42 -3.52
C GLN A 116 13.54 -13.52 -4.44
N THR A 117 13.77 -13.38 -5.74
CA THR A 117 12.76 -13.63 -6.75
C THR A 117 12.96 -15.02 -7.35
N LYS A 118 11.87 -15.62 -7.81
CA LYS A 118 11.91 -16.81 -8.64
C LYS A 118 11.30 -16.46 -9.99
N MET A 119 12.14 -16.53 -11.02
CA MET A 119 11.65 -16.45 -12.39
C MET A 119 10.76 -17.65 -12.67
N THR A 120 9.50 -17.37 -12.99
CA THR A 120 8.54 -18.40 -13.38
C THR A 120 8.04 -18.08 -14.78
N ALA A 121 8.11 -19.06 -15.69
CA ALA A 121 7.58 -18.89 -17.04
C ALA A 121 6.05 -18.81 -17.00
N CYS A 122 5.50 -17.66 -17.39
CA CYS A 122 4.06 -17.43 -17.43
C CYS A 122 3.56 -17.55 -18.87
N ARG A 123 3.21 -18.77 -19.28
CA ARG A 123 2.83 -19.08 -20.67
C ARG A 123 1.62 -18.32 -21.23
N ARG A 124 0.83 -17.67 -20.37
CA ARG A 124 -0.42 -16.97 -20.73
C ARG A 124 -0.39 -15.47 -20.48
N THR A 125 0.74 -14.92 -20.05
CA THR A 125 0.88 -13.51 -19.70
C THR A 125 1.94 -12.89 -20.59
N LEU A 126 1.70 -11.72 -21.16
CA LEU A 126 2.72 -10.98 -21.90
C LEU A 126 3.11 -9.75 -21.10
N LEU A 127 4.42 -9.50 -20.97
CA LEU A 127 4.94 -8.25 -20.43
C LEU A 127 5.44 -7.39 -21.59
N LEU A 128 4.75 -6.28 -21.82
CA LEU A 128 5.14 -5.29 -22.83
C LEU A 128 5.88 -4.15 -22.12
N THR A 129 7.05 -3.78 -22.63
CA THR A 129 7.87 -2.69 -22.07
C THR A 129 8.26 -1.72 -23.18
N GLY A 130 8.63 -0.49 -22.80
CA GLY A 130 9.07 0.53 -23.75
C GLY A 130 7.96 1.12 -24.62
N ILE A 131 6.70 1.07 -24.15
CA ILE A 131 5.55 1.66 -24.84
C ILE A 131 5.64 3.20 -24.74
N PRO A 132 5.78 3.94 -25.86
CA PRO A 132 5.82 5.39 -25.84
C PRO A 132 4.42 6.00 -25.62
N THR A 133 4.35 7.12 -24.91
CA THR A 133 3.11 7.87 -24.68
C THR A 133 2.76 8.74 -25.89
N ILE A 134 2.30 8.10 -26.97
CA ILE A 134 1.98 8.76 -28.25
C ILE A 134 0.52 9.26 -28.35
N MET A 135 -0.34 8.82 -27.43
CA MET A 135 -1.74 9.21 -27.32
C MET A 135 -2.16 9.21 -25.85
N ASP A 136 -3.42 9.58 -25.56
CA ASP A 136 -3.95 9.51 -24.21
C ASP A 136 -3.98 8.06 -23.70
N ARG A 137 -3.99 7.92 -22.37
CA ARG A 137 -3.83 6.62 -21.70
C ARG A 137 -4.93 5.63 -22.07
N GLU A 138 -6.18 6.09 -22.11
CA GLU A 138 -7.35 5.27 -22.34
C GLU A 138 -7.32 4.71 -23.76
N THR A 139 -7.12 5.59 -24.74
CA THR A 139 -7.00 5.18 -26.15
C THR A 139 -5.80 4.25 -26.38
N LEU A 140 -4.64 4.55 -25.78
CA LEU A 140 -3.45 3.69 -25.92
C LEU A 140 -3.69 2.29 -25.35
N GLN A 141 -4.35 2.22 -24.20
CA GLN A 141 -4.70 0.96 -23.56
C GLN A 141 -5.69 0.16 -24.42
N ASP A 142 -6.75 0.78 -24.92
CA ASP A 142 -7.74 0.14 -25.78
C ASP A 142 -7.11 -0.38 -27.08
N GLU A 143 -6.29 0.43 -27.75
CA GLU A 143 -5.61 0.03 -28.99
C GLU A 143 -4.67 -1.16 -28.76
N LEU A 144 -3.95 -1.20 -27.64
CA LEU A 144 -3.11 -2.32 -27.27
C LEU A 144 -3.94 -3.58 -27.03
N GLU A 145 -5.02 -3.49 -26.25
CA GLU A 145 -5.88 -4.62 -25.97
C GLU A 145 -6.50 -5.18 -27.25
N ILE A 146 -7.07 -4.32 -28.10
CA ILE A 146 -7.64 -4.69 -29.41
C ILE A 146 -6.57 -5.31 -30.32
N HIS A 147 -5.34 -4.81 -30.29
CA HIS A 147 -4.24 -5.37 -31.09
C HIS A 147 -4.01 -6.84 -30.73
N PHE A 148 -3.95 -7.16 -29.43
CA PHE A 148 -3.70 -8.52 -28.93
C PHE A 148 -4.94 -9.41 -28.89
N GLN A 149 -6.15 -8.86 -29.04
CA GLN A 149 -7.36 -9.67 -29.26
C GLN A 149 -7.44 -10.25 -30.69
N LYS A 150 -6.74 -9.63 -31.66
CA LYS A 150 -6.77 -10.05 -33.06
C LYS A 150 -5.80 -11.22 -33.31
N SER A 151 -6.35 -12.35 -33.75
CA SER A 151 -5.57 -13.55 -34.11
C SER A 151 -4.56 -13.33 -35.25
N CYS A 152 -4.82 -12.40 -36.16
CA CYS A 152 -3.89 -12.04 -37.23
C CYS A 152 -2.60 -11.36 -36.74
N HIS A 153 -2.58 -10.85 -35.50
CA HIS A 153 -1.39 -10.30 -34.86
C HIS A 153 -0.71 -11.32 -33.91
N GLY A 154 -1.08 -12.61 -33.99
CA GLY A 154 -0.60 -13.63 -33.07
C GLY A 154 -1.28 -13.57 -31.68
N GLY A 155 -2.38 -12.83 -31.59
CA GLY A 155 -3.19 -12.63 -30.39
C GLY A 155 -4.26 -13.70 -30.14
N GLY A 156 -5.12 -13.45 -29.16
CA GLY A 156 -6.22 -14.31 -28.73
C GLY A 156 -7.09 -13.64 -27.66
N GLU A 157 -7.95 -14.39 -26.98
CA GLU A 157 -8.78 -13.83 -25.90
C GLU A 157 -7.92 -13.22 -24.79
N VAL A 158 -8.11 -11.91 -24.53
CA VAL A 158 -7.46 -11.19 -23.45
C VAL A 158 -8.37 -11.25 -22.23
N VAL A 159 -7.93 -11.93 -21.19
CA VAL A 159 -8.71 -12.12 -19.95
C VAL A 159 -8.51 -10.97 -18.96
N ASP A 160 -7.34 -10.33 -18.99
CA ASP A 160 -6.99 -9.21 -18.12
C ASP A 160 -5.90 -8.36 -18.76
N PHE A 161 -5.88 -7.06 -18.46
CA PHE A 161 -4.92 -6.08 -18.99
C PHE A 161 -4.56 -5.03 -17.94
N LEU A 162 -3.26 -4.90 -17.66
CA LEU A 162 -2.74 -3.91 -16.72
C LEU A 162 -1.71 -3.02 -17.41
N TYR A 163 -2.01 -1.72 -17.50
CA TYR A 163 -1.08 -0.72 -18.03
C TYR A 163 -0.60 0.26 -16.95
N ASN A 164 0.71 0.26 -16.73
CA ASN A 164 1.41 1.16 -15.81
C ASN A 164 2.41 2.05 -16.58
N PRO A 165 2.06 3.31 -16.88
CA PRO A 165 2.95 4.25 -17.57
C PRO A 165 4.24 4.54 -16.78
N LEU A 166 5.29 4.93 -17.50
CA LEU A 166 6.55 5.35 -16.87
C LEU A 166 6.32 6.54 -15.93
N GLY A 167 6.91 6.46 -14.73
CA GLY A 167 6.78 7.50 -13.70
C GLY A 167 5.44 7.47 -12.95
N GLN A 168 4.57 6.51 -13.23
CA GLN A 168 3.33 6.31 -12.47
C GLN A 168 3.41 5.08 -11.56
N HIS A 169 2.55 5.08 -10.55
CA HIS A 169 2.39 3.97 -9.63
C HIS A 169 1.01 3.36 -9.80
N THR A 170 0.95 2.04 -9.82
CA THR A 170 -0.30 1.27 -9.81
C THR A 170 -0.29 0.35 -8.60
N SER A 171 -1.41 0.28 -7.87
CA SER A 171 -1.57 -0.57 -6.70
C SER A 171 -2.57 -1.68 -6.97
N ALA A 172 -2.27 -2.89 -6.50
CA ALA A 172 -3.22 -4.00 -6.48
C ALA A 172 -3.65 -4.26 -5.03
N VAL A 173 -4.95 -4.28 -4.77
CA VAL A 173 -5.52 -4.63 -3.46
C VAL A 173 -6.07 -6.05 -3.54
N PHE A 174 -5.49 -6.94 -2.75
CA PHE A 174 -5.94 -8.33 -2.70
C PHE A 174 -6.98 -8.49 -1.59
N GLY A 175 -8.16 -9.01 -1.95
CA GLY A 175 -9.17 -9.43 -0.98
C GLY A 175 -8.70 -10.68 -0.21
N GLY A 176 -9.06 -10.78 1.07
CA GLY A 176 -8.67 -11.90 1.94
C GLY A 176 -9.09 -13.26 1.40
N ALA A 177 -8.40 -14.31 1.87
CA ALA A 177 -8.58 -15.69 1.42
C ALA A 177 -10.06 -16.15 1.50
N PRO A 178 -10.54 -16.97 0.54
CA PRO A 178 -11.86 -17.57 0.62
C PRO A 178 -11.94 -18.41 1.90
N LYS A 179 -13.03 -18.22 2.66
CA LYS A 179 -13.33 -19.08 3.80
C LYS A 179 -13.55 -20.50 3.28
N ASN A 180 -12.69 -21.44 3.67
CA ASN A 180 -12.97 -22.86 3.48
C ASN A 180 -14.27 -23.16 4.22
N THR A 181 -15.36 -23.30 3.48
CA THR A 181 -16.56 -23.94 3.98
C THR A 181 -16.34 -25.45 3.87
N ASP A 182 -15.82 -26.04 4.94
CA ASP A 182 -15.90 -27.49 5.12
C ASP A 182 -17.39 -27.86 5.20
N LYS A 183 -17.92 -28.41 4.10
CA LYS A 183 -19.15 -29.20 4.17
C LYS A 183 -18.80 -30.50 4.87
N ALA A 184 -19.12 -30.59 6.15
CA ALA A 184 -19.38 -31.87 6.79
C ALA A 184 -20.62 -32.47 6.11
N THR A 185 -20.39 -33.52 5.32
CA THR A 185 -21.46 -34.42 4.87
C THR A 185 -21.76 -35.35 6.04
N GLU A 186 -23.00 -35.27 6.54
CA GLU A 186 -23.62 -36.34 7.34
C GLU A 186 -24.26 -37.37 6.39
#